data_AF-A0A536R5A6-F1
#
_entry.id   AF-A0A536R5A6-F1
#
_cell.length_a   1.000
_cell.length_b   1.000
_cell.length_c   1.000
_cell.angle_alpha   90.00
_cell.angle_beta   90.00
_cell.angle_gamma   90.00
#
_symmetry.space_group_name_H-M   'P 1'
#
loop_
_entity.id
_entity.type
_entity.pdbx_description
1 polymer ?
#
loop_
_entity_poly.entity_id
_entity_poly.type
_entity_poly.pdbx_seq_one_letter_code
_entity_poly.pdbx_strand_id
1 'polypeptide(L)'
;MVTYHACVEPVFKALADVNRRKLLDRLFERDGQTLTELADGLPAMTRFGVMKHLRVLEEAGLVTTRREGRLKLHYLNAVPIRLIHDRWIGKYRKARAAALAELKLDMEEEMRSVDTRPAQVYSVFIRAPREKVWEAMTKPEFTHRYLYASEPNTTWKPGSRLHWTEHGTGRSLVDGEVIEYDKPRRLVFSWIVNYDPDLTAEGPSRVTYELEETDGITKVTTIHDDFPSGSKVYDNVAGGWPYILSGLKTLVETGSPLKTEKAAV
;
A
#
# COMPACT_ATOMS: atom_id res chain seq x y z
N MET A 1 10.73 15.83 -20.81
CA MET A 1 9.92 16.67 -19.90
C MET A 1 8.48 16.17 -19.98
N VAL A 2 8.11 15.19 -19.13
CA VAL A 2 6.74 14.64 -19.10
C VAL A 2 6.02 15.29 -17.92
N THR A 3 4.94 15.97 -18.21
CA THR A 3 4.19 16.84 -17.31
C THR A 3 3.38 16.04 -16.27
N TYR A 4 3.93 15.88 -15.06
CA TYR A 4 3.22 15.37 -13.86
C TYR A 4 2.05 16.27 -13.39
N HIS A 5 1.71 17.32 -14.13
CA HIS A 5 0.55 18.17 -13.87
C HIS A 5 -0.77 17.52 -14.32
N ALA A 6 -0.76 16.68 -15.36
CA ALA A 6 -1.99 16.19 -15.99
C ALA A 6 -2.70 15.04 -15.23
N CYS A 7 -1.99 14.27 -14.40
CA CYS A 7 -2.53 13.08 -13.72
C CYS A 7 -3.40 13.40 -12.48
N VAL A 8 -3.23 14.59 -11.89
CA VAL A 8 -3.86 14.95 -10.61
C VAL A 8 -5.16 15.75 -10.78
N GLU A 9 -5.25 16.52 -11.86
CA GLU A 9 -6.42 17.34 -12.19
C GLU A 9 -7.74 16.54 -12.30
N PRO A 10 -7.76 15.33 -12.90
CA PRO A 10 -8.98 14.51 -12.98
C PRO A 10 -9.52 14.10 -11.61
N VAL A 11 -8.62 13.83 -10.66
CA VAL A 11 -8.96 13.41 -9.30
C VAL A 11 -9.57 14.56 -8.51
N PHE A 12 -8.99 15.77 -8.57
CA PHE A 12 -9.59 16.94 -7.93
C PHE A 12 -10.95 17.30 -8.53
N LYS A 13 -11.09 17.27 -9.87
CA LYS A 13 -12.38 17.47 -10.54
C LYS A 13 -13.40 16.40 -10.11
N ALA A 14 -12.96 15.15 -9.95
CA ALA A 14 -13.81 14.08 -9.46
C ALA A 14 -14.24 14.30 -8.00
N LEU A 15 -13.35 14.74 -7.11
CA LEU A 15 -13.67 14.94 -5.69
C LEU A 15 -14.49 16.21 -5.40
N ALA A 16 -14.49 17.19 -6.30
CA ALA A 16 -15.22 18.46 -6.11
C ALA A 16 -16.74 18.30 -5.91
N ASP A 17 -17.33 17.21 -6.39
CA ASP A 17 -18.78 16.95 -6.34
C ASP A 17 -19.17 16.16 -5.09
N VAL A 18 -20.22 16.60 -4.42
CA VAL A 18 -20.70 15.99 -3.17
C VAL A 18 -21.25 14.58 -3.36
N ASN A 19 -21.91 14.29 -4.48
CA ASN A 19 -22.47 12.97 -4.75
C ASN A 19 -21.38 11.95 -5.06
N ARG A 20 -20.30 12.38 -5.74
CA ARG A 20 -19.12 11.54 -5.95
C ARG A 20 -18.42 11.20 -4.64
N ARG A 21 -18.28 12.15 -3.72
CA ARG A 21 -17.76 11.88 -2.37
C ARG A 21 -18.63 10.89 -1.59
N LYS A 22 -19.96 11.07 -1.58
CA LYS A 22 -20.89 10.10 -0.96
C LYS A 22 -20.78 8.70 -1.54
N LEU A 23 -20.59 8.56 -2.85
CA LEU A 23 -20.36 7.25 -3.48
C LEU A 23 -19.06 6.61 -2.99
N LEU A 24 -17.98 7.38 -2.86
CA LEU A 24 -16.71 6.90 -2.31
C LEU A 24 -16.84 6.53 -0.83
N ASP A 25 -17.55 7.33 -0.03
CA ASP A 25 -17.81 7.04 1.40
C ASP A 25 -18.58 5.72 1.55
N ARG A 26 -19.58 5.47 0.70
CA ARG A 26 -20.31 4.19 0.70
C ARG A 26 -19.43 3.01 0.32
N LEU A 27 -18.56 3.17 -0.67
CA LEU A 27 -17.61 2.13 -1.06
C LEU A 27 -16.53 1.92 0.01
N PHE A 28 -16.18 2.96 0.76
CA PHE A 28 -15.33 2.86 1.94
C PHE A 28 -16.00 2.06 3.06
N GLU A 29 -17.28 2.32 3.35
CA GLU A 29 -18.04 1.58 4.37
C GLU A 29 -18.27 0.11 3.98
N ARG A 30 -18.58 -0.15 2.71
CA ARG A 30 -18.78 -1.50 2.19
C ARG A 30 -18.38 -1.54 0.72
N ASP A 31 -17.32 -2.26 0.41
CA ASP A 31 -16.84 -2.35 -0.96
C ASP A 31 -17.58 -3.43 -1.78
N GLY A 32 -17.32 -3.48 -3.08
CA GLY A 32 -17.90 -4.52 -3.95
C GLY A 32 -19.40 -4.38 -4.18
N GLN A 33 -19.92 -3.16 -4.21
CA GLN A 33 -21.34 -2.89 -4.38
C GLN A 33 -21.74 -2.84 -5.87
N THR A 34 -22.94 -3.32 -6.18
CA THR A 34 -23.56 -3.17 -7.50
C THR A 34 -24.02 -1.73 -7.74
N LEU A 35 -24.28 -1.40 -9.02
CA LEU A 35 -24.91 -0.12 -9.38
C LEU A 35 -26.25 0.10 -8.67
N THR A 36 -27.02 -0.96 -8.45
CA THR A 36 -28.32 -0.86 -7.78
C THR A 36 -28.12 -0.48 -6.31
N GLU A 37 -27.27 -1.21 -5.59
CA GLU A 37 -27.00 -0.93 -4.16
C GLU A 37 -26.38 0.45 -3.92
N LEU A 38 -25.57 0.94 -4.86
CA LEU A 38 -25.03 2.30 -4.80
C LEU A 38 -26.10 3.37 -5.07
N ALA A 39 -27.03 3.10 -5.97
CA ALA A 39 -28.14 4.00 -6.26
C ALA A 39 -29.16 4.05 -5.11
N ASP A 40 -29.42 2.91 -4.47
CA ASP A 40 -30.36 2.82 -3.33
C ASP A 40 -29.88 3.66 -2.13
N GLY A 41 -28.56 3.82 -1.97
CA GLY A 41 -27.97 4.70 -0.96
C GLY A 41 -28.07 6.20 -1.23
N LEU A 42 -28.55 6.59 -2.41
CA LEU A 42 -28.67 7.98 -2.86
C LEU A 42 -30.08 8.23 -3.44
N PRO A 43 -31.14 8.15 -2.62
CA PRO A 43 -32.54 8.16 -3.09
C PRO A 43 -32.95 9.46 -3.79
N ALA A 44 -32.23 10.56 -3.54
CA ALA A 44 -32.44 11.84 -4.24
C ALA A 44 -31.87 11.87 -5.67
N MET A 45 -31.26 10.79 -6.16
CA MET A 45 -30.57 10.73 -7.45
C MET A 45 -31.02 9.53 -8.28
N THR A 46 -31.15 9.75 -9.59
CA THR A 46 -31.50 8.66 -10.51
C THR A 46 -30.34 7.70 -10.70
N ARG A 47 -30.64 6.43 -10.98
CA ARG A 47 -29.64 5.41 -11.31
C ARG A 47 -28.73 5.81 -12.49
N PHE A 48 -29.27 6.57 -13.45
CA PHE A 48 -28.49 7.14 -14.55
C PHE A 48 -27.50 8.21 -14.07
N GLY A 49 -27.90 9.07 -13.12
CA GLY A 49 -27.02 10.04 -12.47
C GLY A 49 -25.86 9.36 -11.73
N VAL A 50 -26.15 8.29 -10.99
CA VAL A 50 -25.14 7.45 -10.31
C VAL A 50 -24.16 6.87 -11.32
N MET A 51 -24.65 6.32 -12.44
CA MET A 51 -23.78 5.77 -13.50
C MET A 51 -22.85 6.83 -14.10
N LYS A 52 -23.35 8.05 -14.33
CA LYS A 52 -22.52 9.16 -14.82
C LYS A 52 -21.42 9.52 -13.82
N HIS A 53 -21.73 9.54 -12.53
CA HIS A 53 -20.75 9.80 -11.48
C HIS A 53 -19.71 8.68 -11.36
N LEU A 54 -20.15 7.41 -11.39
CA LEU A 54 -19.25 6.26 -11.37
C LEU A 54 -18.29 6.26 -12.55
N ARG A 55 -18.75 6.64 -13.75
CA ARG A 55 -17.86 6.79 -14.91
C ARG A 55 -16.75 7.81 -14.66
N VAL A 56 -17.08 8.99 -14.12
CA VAL A 56 -16.08 10.02 -13.79
C VAL A 56 -15.11 9.52 -12.71
N LEU A 57 -15.60 8.77 -11.72
CA LEU A 57 -14.76 8.17 -10.68
C LEU A 57 -13.86 7.06 -11.23
N GLU A 58 -14.36 6.22 -12.14
CA GLU A 58 -13.59 5.19 -12.86
C GLU A 58 -12.50 5.82 -13.74
N GLU A 59 -12.84 6.87 -14.50
CA GLU A 59 -11.88 7.62 -15.34
C GLU A 59 -10.80 8.33 -14.52
N ALA A 60 -11.15 8.81 -13.32
CA ALA A 60 -10.19 9.37 -12.35
C ALA A 60 -9.42 8.30 -11.57
N GLY A 61 -9.70 7.02 -11.79
CA GLY A 61 -9.10 5.90 -11.07
C GLY A 61 -9.50 5.80 -9.60
N LEU A 62 -10.53 6.51 -9.15
CA LEU A 62 -11.04 6.49 -7.77
C LEU A 62 -11.98 5.31 -7.49
N VAL A 63 -12.53 4.70 -8.54
CA VAL A 63 -13.34 3.48 -8.47
C VAL A 63 -12.80 2.48 -9.48
N THR A 64 -12.65 1.23 -9.05
CA THR A 64 -12.32 0.09 -9.91
C THR A 64 -13.53 -0.84 -10.00
N THR A 65 -13.67 -1.62 -11.08
CA THR A 65 -14.81 -2.53 -11.21
C THR A 65 -14.38 -3.95 -11.53
N ARG A 66 -15.16 -4.90 -11.02
CA ARG A 66 -14.99 -6.34 -11.26
C ARG A 66 -16.31 -6.95 -11.67
N ARG A 67 -16.29 -7.84 -12.67
CA ARG A 67 -17.47 -8.63 -13.04
C ARG A 67 -17.47 -9.95 -12.28
N GLU A 68 -18.60 -10.25 -11.65
CA GLU A 68 -18.84 -11.53 -10.98
C GLU A 68 -20.17 -12.10 -11.48
N GLY A 69 -20.09 -13.13 -12.31
CA GLY A 69 -21.23 -13.63 -13.08
C GLY A 69 -21.87 -12.53 -13.93
N ARG A 70 -23.12 -12.17 -13.64
CA ARG A 70 -23.87 -11.10 -14.32
C ARG A 70 -23.76 -9.73 -13.64
N LEU A 71 -23.08 -9.63 -12.50
CA LEU A 71 -23.00 -8.42 -11.69
C LEU A 71 -21.72 -7.64 -12.00
N LYS A 72 -21.83 -6.31 -12.16
CA LYS A 72 -20.69 -5.37 -12.13
C LYS A 72 -20.60 -4.80 -10.72
N LEU A 73 -19.55 -5.18 -10.01
CA LEU A 73 -19.24 -4.72 -8.65
C LEU A 73 -18.24 -3.57 -8.73
N HIS A 74 -18.41 -2.57 -7.87
CA HIS A 74 -17.59 -1.37 -7.81
C HIS A 74 -16.80 -1.36 -6.51
N TYR A 75 -15.54 -0.96 -6.63
CA TYR A 75 -14.56 -0.99 -5.56
C TYR A 75 -13.90 0.38 -5.39
N LEU A 76 -13.70 0.85 -4.16
CA LEU A 76 -12.93 2.06 -3.89
C LEU A 76 -11.46 1.84 -4.26
N ASN A 77 -10.89 2.75 -5.04
CA ASN A 77 -9.45 2.82 -5.24
C ASN A 77 -8.90 4.11 -4.60
N ALA A 78 -8.31 3.96 -3.42
CA ALA A 78 -7.77 5.08 -2.64
C ALA A 78 -6.41 5.60 -3.16
N VAL A 79 -5.76 4.89 -4.10
CA VAL A 79 -4.41 5.22 -4.60
C VAL A 79 -4.31 6.67 -5.10
N PRO A 80 -5.22 7.19 -5.94
CA PRO A 80 -5.11 8.56 -6.45
C PRO A 80 -5.30 9.64 -5.37
N ILE A 81 -6.14 9.40 -4.36
CA ILE A 81 -6.36 10.33 -3.24
C ILE A 81 -5.07 10.46 -2.42
N ARG A 82 -4.38 9.34 -2.18
CA ARG A 82 -3.13 9.33 -1.43
C ARG A 82 -2.00 10.04 -2.18
N LEU A 83 -1.91 9.86 -3.49
CA LEU A 83 -0.93 10.58 -4.34
C LEU A 83 -1.12 12.10 -4.26
N ILE A 84 -2.36 12.60 -4.13
CA ILE A 84 -2.62 14.02 -3.90
C ILE A 84 -2.17 14.46 -2.51
N HIS A 85 -2.56 13.72 -1.48
CA HIS A 85 -2.17 14.00 -0.10
C HIS A 85 -0.65 14.12 0.03
N ASP A 86 0.10 13.16 -0.52
CA ASP A 86 1.54 13.11 -0.40
C ASP A 86 2.23 14.23 -1.20
N ARG A 87 1.66 14.63 -2.34
CA ARG A 87 2.17 15.76 -3.15
C ARG A 87 1.95 17.13 -2.49
N TRP A 88 0.83 17.35 -1.81
CA TRP A 88 0.40 18.67 -1.33
C TRP A 88 0.44 18.83 0.19
N ILE A 89 -0.11 17.91 0.97
CA ILE A 89 -0.24 18.03 2.43
C ILE A 89 1.10 17.77 3.14
N GLY A 90 1.98 16.98 2.53
CA GLY A 90 3.35 16.74 3.05
C GLY A 90 4.20 18.01 3.17
N LYS A 91 3.88 19.08 2.42
CA LYS A 91 4.63 20.34 2.45
C LYS A 91 4.21 21.29 3.57
N TYR A 92 3.00 21.16 4.13
CA TYR A 92 2.41 22.17 5.03
C TYR A 92 2.24 21.69 6.48
N ARG A 93 2.53 20.43 6.81
CA ARG A 93 2.32 19.88 8.16
C ARG A 93 3.47 20.03 9.16
N LYS A 94 4.55 20.72 8.80
CA LYS A 94 5.81 20.72 9.55
C LYS A 94 5.84 21.56 10.84
N ALA A 95 4.72 22.07 11.38
CA ALA A 95 4.82 23.12 12.41
C ALA A 95 3.88 23.09 13.64
N ARG A 96 2.73 22.38 13.71
CA ARG A 96 1.75 22.72 14.80
C ARG A 96 0.93 21.60 15.46
N ALA A 97 1.38 20.35 15.46
CA ALA A 97 0.69 19.27 16.19
C ALA A 97 1.35 18.85 17.52
N ALA A 98 2.42 19.53 17.95
CA ALA A 98 3.15 19.20 19.19
C ALA A 98 2.41 19.63 20.48
N ALA A 99 1.54 20.65 20.42
CA ALA A 99 0.92 21.25 21.61
C ALA A 99 -0.33 20.51 22.14
N LEU A 100 -0.84 19.49 21.43
CA LEU A 100 -2.02 18.73 21.87
C LEU A 100 -1.68 17.33 22.40
N ALA A 101 -0.42 16.89 22.25
CA ALA A 101 0.09 15.62 22.76
C ALA A 101 0.27 15.64 24.28
N GLU A 102 0.43 16.82 24.90
CA GLU A 102 0.61 16.94 26.35
C GLU A 102 -0.67 16.66 27.16
N LEU A 103 -1.86 16.69 26.54
CA LEU A 103 -3.13 16.49 27.27
C LEU A 103 -3.61 15.02 27.29
N LYS A 104 -2.96 14.09 26.58
CA LYS A 104 -3.37 12.66 26.54
C LYS A 104 -2.49 11.74 27.40
N LEU A 105 -1.38 12.26 27.93
CA LEU A 105 -0.43 11.56 28.80
C LEU A 105 -1.11 10.95 30.06
N ASP A 106 -2.30 11.40 30.43
CA ASP A 106 -3.04 10.92 31.61
C ASP A 106 -3.95 9.69 31.35
N MET A 107 -4.16 9.26 30.09
CA MET A 107 -5.08 8.13 29.79
C MET A 107 -4.36 6.82 29.39
N GLU A 108 -3.03 6.82 29.37
CA GLU A 108 -2.19 5.74 28.81
C GLU A 108 -1.82 4.61 29.79
N GLU A 109 -2.39 4.54 31.01
CA GLU A 109 -1.88 3.59 32.01
C GLU A 109 -2.57 2.21 32.06
N GLU A 110 -3.75 1.98 31.48
CA GLU A 110 -4.50 0.72 31.70
C GLU A 110 -4.71 -0.23 30.49
N MET A 111 -4.37 0.12 29.25
CA MET A 111 -4.69 -0.72 28.07
C MET A 111 -3.48 -1.07 27.20
N ARG A 112 -2.73 -2.11 27.62
CA ARG A 112 -1.76 -2.88 26.82
C ARG A 112 -2.45 -3.55 25.62
N SER A 113 -1.85 -3.75 24.44
CA SER A 113 -0.45 -3.55 23.99
C SER A 113 -0.30 -3.67 22.46
N VAL A 114 -1.35 -3.46 21.67
CA VAL A 114 -1.31 -3.60 20.20
C VAL A 114 -2.03 -2.41 19.58
N ASP A 115 -1.54 -1.92 18.45
CA ASP A 115 -2.28 -0.95 17.66
C ASP A 115 -3.66 -1.50 17.30
N THR A 116 -4.73 -0.80 17.68
CA THR A 116 -6.10 -1.22 17.36
C THR A 116 -6.46 -0.95 15.90
N ARG A 117 -5.60 -0.27 15.14
CA ARG A 117 -5.77 -0.09 13.69
C ARG A 117 -5.63 -1.44 12.97
N PRO A 118 -6.45 -1.69 11.93
CA PRO A 118 -6.42 -2.96 11.21
C PRO A 118 -5.08 -3.17 10.49
N ALA A 119 -4.69 -4.42 10.28
CA ALA A 119 -3.54 -4.77 9.46
C ALA A 119 -3.62 -4.09 8.07
N GLN A 120 -2.47 -3.67 7.55
CA GLN A 120 -2.40 -3.13 6.21
C GLN A 120 -2.29 -4.28 5.22
N VAL A 121 -3.34 -4.49 4.43
CA VAL A 121 -3.44 -5.62 3.50
C VAL A 121 -3.50 -5.09 2.07
N TYR A 122 -2.57 -5.57 1.23
CA TYR A 122 -2.48 -5.21 -0.18
C TYR A 122 -2.43 -6.48 -1.02
N SER A 123 -3.05 -6.46 -2.20
CA SER A 123 -2.98 -7.57 -3.13
C SER A 123 -2.72 -7.10 -4.55
N VAL A 124 -1.87 -7.82 -5.28
CA VAL A 124 -1.59 -7.58 -6.69
C VAL A 124 -1.58 -8.90 -7.46
N PHE A 125 -2.10 -8.88 -8.69
CA PHE A 125 -2.00 -10.00 -9.62
C PHE A 125 -0.86 -9.75 -10.59
N ILE A 126 0.06 -10.70 -10.71
CA ILE A 126 1.25 -10.63 -11.54
C ILE A 126 1.18 -11.75 -12.57
N ARG A 127 1.26 -11.41 -13.86
CA ARG A 127 1.28 -12.36 -14.98
C ARG A 127 2.65 -13.03 -15.07
N ALA A 128 2.92 -13.92 -14.12
CA ALA A 128 4.10 -14.77 -14.07
C ALA A 128 3.85 -15.98 -13.15
N PRO A 129 4.56 -17.10 -13.37
CA PRO A 129 4.60 -18.21 -12.43
C PRO A 129 5.12 -17.76 -11.07
N ARG A 130 4.65 -18.42 -10.00
CA ARG A 130 4.92 -18.04 -8.62
C ARG A 130 6.40 -18.12 -8.28
N GLU A 131 7.13 -19.06 -8.85
CA GLU A 131 8.58 -19.19 -8.67
C GLU A 131 9.30 -17.94 -9.15
N LYS A 132 8.91 -17.37 -10.30
CA LYS A 132 9.53 -16.15 -10.83
C LYS A 132 9.24 -14.95 -9.92
N VAL A 133 8.03 -14.86 -9.39
CA VAL A 133 7.65 -13.80 -8.44
C VAL A 133 8.44 -13.95 -7.13
N TRP A 134 8.56 -15.17 -6.61
CA TRP A 134 9.32 -15.46 -5.40
C TRP A 134 10.80 -15.06 -5.53
N GLU A 135 11.43 -15.39 -6.66
CA GLU A 135 12.82 -14.98 -6.91
C GLU A 135 12.96 -13.46 -6.94
N ALA A 136 12.03 -12.75 -7.59
CA ALA A 136 12.04 -11.30 -7.63
C ALA A 136 11.86 -10.65 -6.24
N MET A 137 11.24 -11.35 -5.28
CA MET A 137 11.04 -10.88 -3.91
C MET A 137 12.23 -11.14 -2.98
N THR A 138 13.04 -12.16 -3.27
CA THR A 138 14.02 -12.69 -2.32
C THR A 138 15.47 -12.48 -2.75
N LYS A 139 15.73 -12.19 -4.03
CA LYS A 139 17.10 -12.07 -4.53
C LYS A 139 17.52 -10.61 -4.79
N PRO A 140 18.71 -10.19 -4.33
CA PRO A 140 19.22 -8.83 -4.49
C PRO A 140 19.19 -8.30 -5.93
N GLU A 141 19.46 -9.15 -6.94
CA GLU A 141 19.49 -8.72 -8.36
C GLU A 141 18.13 -8.18 -8.86
N PHE A 142 17.04 -8.46 -8.15
CA PHE A 142 15.72 -7.94 -8.44
C PHE A 142 15.28 -6.87 -7.45
N THR A 143 15.47 -7.08 -6.14
CA THR A 143 14.88 -6.23 -5.10
C THR A 143 15.36 -4.78 -5.19
N HIS A 144 16.65 -4.53 -5.50
CA HIS A 144 17.16 -3.16 -5.63
C HIS A 144 16.49 -2.38 -6.76
N ARG A 145 15.83 -3.06 -7.71
CA ARG A 145 15.20 -2.42 -8.87
C ARG A 145 13.79 -1.89 -8.60
N TYR A 146 13.14 -2.28 -7.49
CA TYR A 146 11.78 -1.84 -7.18
C TYR A 146 11.50 -1.57 -5.70
N LEU A 147 12.30 -2.10 -4.78
CA LEU A 147 12.14 -1.95 -3.34
C LEU A 147 13.03 -0.81 -2.83
N TYR A 148 12.93 0.38 -3.44
CA TYR A 148 13.74 1.56 -3.05
C TYR A 148 15.24 1.27 -2.96
N ALA A 149 15.82 0.63 -3.98
CA ALA A 149 17.24 0.24 -3.97
C ALA A 149 17.64 -0.70 -2.82
N SER A 150 16.71 -1.40 -2.17
CA SER A 150 17.03 -2.29 -1.04
C SER A 150 17.48 -3.67 -1.49
N GLU A 151 18.51 -4.20 -0.83
CA GLU A 151 19.06 -5.54 -1.02
C GLU A 151 18.95 -6.34 0.28
N PRO A 152 18.35 -7.54 0.26
CA PRO A 152 18.29 -8.38 1.44
C PRO A 152 19.61 -9.11 1.65
N ASN A 153 20.18 -8.98 2.85
CA ASN A 153 21.27 -9.79 3.35
C ASN A 153 20.72 -10.76 4.40
N THR A 154 20.45 -11.99 3.98
CA THR A 154 19.94 -13.06 4.84
C THR A 154 20.15 -14.43 4.21
N THR A 155 20.10 -15.48 5.02
CA THR A 155 20.14 -16.87 4.57
C THR A 155 18.76 -17.46 4.25
N TRP A 156 17.68 -16.69 4.45
CA TRP A 156 16.31 -17.14 4.19
C TRP A 156 15.95 -18.46 4.90
N LYS A 157 16.31 -18.57 6.18
CA LYS A 157 15.88 -19.65 7.08
C LYS A 157 15.16 -19.05 8.29
N PRO A 158 14.12 -19.69 8.86
CA PRO A 158 13.55 -19.24 10.12
C PRO A 158 14.64 -19.00 11.18
N GLY A 159 14.56 -17.89 11.90
CA GLY A 159 15.56 -17.42 12.86
C GLY A 159 16.75 -16.66 12.26
N SER A 160 16.86 -16.56 10.93
CA SER A 160 17.96 -15.81 10.31
C SER A 160 17.75 -14.31 10.51
N ARG A 161 18.82 -13.59 10.86
CA ARG A 161 18.82 -12.13 10.73
C ARG A 161 18.48 -11.74 9.30
N LEU A 162 17.58 -10.79 9.16
CA LEU A 162 17.22 -10.15 7.91
C LEU A 162 17.70 -8.70 7.97
N HIS A 163 18.67 -8.36 7.12
CA HIS A 163 19.21 -7.01 7.07
C HIS A 163 19.09 -6.47 5.65
N TRP A 164 18.30 -5.43 5.45
CA TRP A 164 18.16 -4.75 4.17
C TRP A 164 19.08 -3.53 4.11
N THR A 165 19.91 -3.47 3.08
CA THR A 165 20.82 -2.36 2.82
C THR A 165 20.50 -1.66 1.51
N GLU A 166 20.77 -0.37 1.44
CA GLU A 166 20.71 0.39 0.20
C GLU A 166 21.83 -0.04 -0.76
N HIS A 167 21.47 -0.38 -1.99
CA HIS A 167 22.38 -0.76 -3.06
C HIS A 167 23.37 0.37 -3.35
N GLY A 168 24.65 0.02 -3.47
CA GLY A 168 25.73 0.96 -3.77
C GLY A 168 26.28 1.71 -2.55
N THR A 169 25.43 2.17 -1.62
CA THR A 169 25.89 2.88 -0.41
C THR A 169 26.12 1.97 0.79
N GLY A 170 25.42 0.82 0.85
CA GLY A 170 25.42 -0.08 1.99
C GLY A 170 24.70 0.46 3.22
N ARG A 171 23.99 1.59 3.12
CA ARG A 171 23.27 2.18 4.25
C ARG A 171 22.21 1.20 4.76
N SER A 172 22.15 1.00 6.09
CA SER A 172 21.10 0.17 6.69
C SER A 172 19.72 0.84 6.54
N LEU A 173 18.75 0.08 6.04
CA LEU A 173 17.39 0.55 5.80
C LEU A 173 16.39 -0.12 6.75
N VAL A 174 16.42 -1.45 6.81
CA VAL A 174 15.51 -2.26 7.61
C VAL A 174 16.27 -3.42 8.23
N ASP A 175 16.09 -3.65 9.53
CA ASP A 175 16.50 -4.87 10.22
C ASP A 175 15.27 -5.75 10.50
N GLY A 176 15.52 -7.01 10.84
CA GLY A 176 14.49 -7.96 11.21
C GLY A 176 15.03 -9.37 11.36
N GLU A 177 14.11 -10.30 11.45
CA GLU A 177 14.34 -11.72 11.56
C GLU A 177 13.34 -12.46 10.66
N VAL A 178 13.83 -13.47 9.95
CA VAL A 178 12.96 -14.36 9.18
C VAL A 178 12.18 -15.23 10.15
N ILE A 179 10.86 -15.07 10.19
CA ILE A 179 9.97 -15.84 11.06
C ILE A 179 9.55 -17.15 10.36
N GLU A 180 9.19 -17.07 9.08
CA GLU A 180 8.72 -18.19 8.27
C GLU A 180 9.27 -18.08 6.84
N TYR A 181 9.70 -19.20 6.26
CA TYR A 181 10.16 -19.27 4.87
C TYR A 181 9.67 -20.58 4.22
N ASP A 182 8.45 -20.57 3.69
CA ASP A 182 7.84 -21.67 2.93
C ASP A 182 7.88 -21.34 1.43
N LYS A 183 8.99 -21.68 0.78
CA LYS A 183 9.18 -21.39 -0.65
C LYS A 183 8.29 -22.30 -1.54
N PRO A 184 7.60 -21.76 -2.57
CA PRO A 184 7.47 -20.36 -2.97
C PRO A 184 6.12 -19.74 -2.56
N ARG A 185 5.53 -20.17 -1.43
CA ARG A 185 4.14 -19.92 -1.06
C ARG A 185 3.98 -18.82 -0.01
N ARG A 186 4.87 -18.76 0.98
CA ARG A 186 4.68 -17.89 2.14
C ARG A 186 6.00 -17.47 2.78
N LEU A 187 6.13 -16.17 3.05
CA LEU A 187 7.29 -15.58 3.71
C LEU A 187 6.82 -14.64 4.81
N VAL A 188 7.30 -14.84 6.04
CA VAL A 188 6.99 -13.99 7.20
C VAL A 188 8.29 -13.52 7.84
N PHE A 189 8.38 -12.24 8.17
CA PHE A 189 9.55 -11.67 8.83
C PHE A 189 9.19 -10.43 9.66
N SER A 190 9.99 -10.15 10.68
CA SER A 190 9.86 -8.89 11.43
C SER A 190 10.48 -7.72 10.67
N TRP A 191 10.00 -6.51 10.95
CA TRP A 191 10.34 -5.28 10.24
C TRP A 191 10.69 -4.17 11.23
N ILE A 192 11.95 -3.76 11.24
CA ILE A 192 12.46 -2.67 12.07
C ILE A 192 13.07 -1.62 11.14
N VAL A 193 12.55 -0.40 11.16
CA VAL A 193 13.07 0.70 10.34
C VAL A 193 14.36 1.26 10.96
N ASN A 194 15.43 1.44 10.17
CA ASN A 194 16.74 1.90 10.68
C ASN A 194 17.21 3.26 10.14
N TYR A 195 16.47 3.87 9.20
CA TYR A 195 16.88 5.13 8.59
C TYR A 195 16.39 6.39 9.34
N ASP A 196 15.53 6.21 10.35
CA ASP A 196 14.95 7.25 11.19
C ASP A 196 14.91 6.76 12.67
N PRO A 197 15.65 7.40 13.59
CA PRO A 197 15.73 6.96 14.99
C PRO A 197 14.39 6.87 15.72
N ASP A 198 13.44 7.76 15.39
CA ASP A 198 12.10 7.73 16.00
C ASP A 198 11.33 6.48 15.58
N LEU A 199 11.53 6.03 14.34
CA LEU A 199 10.90 4.81 13.82
C LEU A 199 11.61 3.56 14.32
N THR A 200 12.94 3.61 14.49
CA THR A 200 13.71 2.50 15.07
C THR A 200 13.27 2.19 16.50
N ALA A 201 13.00 3.24 17.29
CA ALA A 201 12.61 3.10 18.69
C ALA A 201 11.26 2.40 18.91
N GLU A 202 10.40 2.35 17.88
CA GLU A 202 9.11 1.65 17.96
C GLU A 202 9.27 0.13 18.04
N GLY A 203 10.40 -0.41 17.58
CA GLY A 203 10.65 -1.85 17.57
C GLY A 203 9.99 -2.56 16.37
N PRO A 204 9.90 -3.90 16.42
CA PRO A 204 9.50 -4.69 15.26
C PRO A 204 7.98 -4.66 15.03
N SER A 205 7.59 -4.43 13.79
CA SER A 205 6.31 -4.89 13.23
C SER A 205 6.53 -6.18 12.43
N ARG A 206 5.49 -6.72 11.78
CA ARG A 206 5.57 -7.95 10.99
C ARG A 206 5.08 -7.77 9.57
N VAL A 207 5.78 -8.41 8.63
CA VAL A 207 5.39 -8.50 7.22
C VAL A 207 5.18 -9.95 6.84
N THR A 208 4.05 -10.22 6.19
CA THR A 208 3.69 -11.51 5.60
C THR A 208 3.44 -11.34 4.11
N TYR A 209 4.06 -12.19 3.31
CA TYR A 209 3.72 -12.41 1.91
C TYR A 209 3.06 -13.78 1.73
N GLU A 210 1.97 -13.81 0.99
CA GLU A 210 1.27 -15.03 0.56
C GLU A 210 1.16 -15.05 -0.96
N LEU A 211 1.53 -16.17 -1.59
CA LEU A 211 1.55 -16.32 -3.04
C LEU A 211 0.67 -17.49 -3.49
N GLU A 212 -0.40 -17.14 -4.20
CA GLU A 212 -1.35 -18.09 -4.79
C GLU A 212 -1.24 -18.04 -6.32
N GLU A 213 -1.03 -19.18 -6.97
CA GLU A 213 -0.95 -19.24 -8.44
C GLU A 213 -2.20 -19.87 -9.04
N THR A 214 -2.70 -19.28 -10.13
CA THR A 214 -3.74 -19.87 -10.98
C THR A 214 -3.47 -19.48 -12.42
N ASP A 215 -3.42 -20.45 -13.33
CA ASP A 215 -3.25 -20.25 -14.78
C ASP A 215 -2.07 -19.35 -15.17
N GLY A 216 -0.91 -19.53 -14.51
CA GLY A 216 0.30 -18.73 -14.76
C GLY A 216 0.20 -17.27 -14.31
N ILE A 217 -0.81 -16.93 -13.50
CA ILE A 217 -0.95 -15.66 -12.81
C ILE A 217 -0.78 -15.90 -11.32
N THR A 218 0.12 -15.15 -10.69
CA THR A 218 0.34 -15.20 -9.25
C THR A 218 -0.32 -14.01 -8.57
N LYS A 219 -1.20 -14.28 -7.62
CA LYS A 219 -1.69 -13.29 -6.65
C LYS A 219 -0.69 -13.22 -5.50
N VAL A 220 -0.15 -12.03 -5.27
CA VAL A 220 0.68 -11.72 -4.10
C VAL A 220 -0.17 -10.92 -3.14
N THR A 221 -0.36 -11.45 -1.92
CA THR A 221 -0.97 -10.73 -0.81
C THR A 221 0.13 -10.32 0.16
N THR A 222 0.23 -9.04 0.46
CA THR A 222 1.14 -8.49 1.47
C THR A 222 0.31 -8.02 2.66
N ILE A 223 0.64 -8.51 3.84
CA ILE A 223 0.03 -8.12 5.11
C ILE A 223 1.14 -7.52 5.95
N HIS A 224 0.99 -6.28 6.38
CA HIS A 224 1.85 -5.67 7.38
C HIS A 224 1.01 -5.45 8.64
N ASP A 225 1.40 -6.07 9.75
CA ASP A 225 0.66 -6.09 11.01
C ASP A 225 1.59 -6.07 12.22
N ASP A 226 1.05 -6.36 13.41
CA ASP A 226 1.78 -6.42 14.68
C ASP A 226 2.51 -5.11 15.03
N PHE A 227 1.86 -3.98 14.72
CA PHE A 227 2.42 -2.67 15.02
C PHE A 227 2.27 -2.32 16.51
N PRO A 228 3.25 -1.63 17.09
CA PRO A 228 3.10 -0.98 18.38
C PRO A 228 1.92 0.00 18.38
N SER A 229 1.24 0.17 19.51
CA SER A 229 0.11 1.10 19.60
C SER A 229 0.50 2.53 19.23
N GLY A 230 -0.27 3.17 18.34
CA GLY A 230 0.03 4.51 17.85
C GLY A 230 1.26 4.59 16.94
N SER A 231 1.70 3.47 16.37
CA SER A 231 2.92 3.37 15.55
C SER A 231 2.99 4.42 14.44
N LYS A 232 4.10 5.17 14.38
CA LYS A 232 4.45 6.01 13.22
C LYS A 232 4.97 5.14 12.08
N VAL A 233 5.52 3.95 12.37
CA VAL A 233 5.89 2.96 11.33
C VAL A 233 4.65 2.56 10.51
N TYR A 234 3.49 2.34 11.15
CA TYR A 234 2.22 2.12 10.45
C TYR A 234 1.95 3.20 9.40
N ASP A 235 2.00 4.47 9.80
CA ASP A 235 1.72 5.60 8.89
C ASP A 235 2.80 5.80 7.82
N ASN A 236 4.05 5.45 8.14
CA ASN A 236 5.20 5.51 7.25
C ASN A 236 5.11 4.45 6.12
N VAL A 237 4.86 3.19 6.45
CA VAL A 237 4.90 2.09 5.48
C VAL A 237 3.66 2.03 4.58
N ALA A 238 2.54 2.60 5.02
CA ALA A 238 1.27 2.62 4.28
C ALA A 238 1.38 3.22 2.87
N GLY A 239 2.28 4.19 2.67
CA GLY A 239 2.53 4.79 1.35
C GLY A 239 3.51 3.99 0.48
N GLY A 240 4.39 3.21 1.09
CA GLY A 240 5.44 2.47 0.39
C GLY A 240 4.93 1.20 -0.29
N TRP A 241 4.07 0.44 0.38
CA TRP A 241 3.62 -0.88 -0.12
C TRP A 241 2.97 -0.87 -1.50
N PRO A 242 2.01 0.02 -1.82
CA PRO A 242 1.43 0.07 -3.16
C PRO A 242 2.45 0.33 -4.26
N TYR A 243 3.44 1.18 -3.98
CA TYR A 243 4.51 1.52 -4.91
C TYR A 243 5.46 0.33 -5.12
N ILE A 244 5.88 -0.32 -4.03
CA ILE A 244 6.71 -1.52 -4.05
C ILE A 244 6.04 -2.63 -4.87
N LEU A 245 4.77 -2.93 -4.60
CA LEU A 245 4.03 -4.00 -5.29
C LEU A 245 3.82 -3.69 -6.77
N SER A 246 3.59 -2.43 -7.11
CA SER A 246 3.51 -1.97 -8.50
C SER A 246 4.86 -2.08 -9.21
N GLY A 247 5.95 -1.76 -8.52
CA GLY A 247 7.32 -1.93 -9.01
C GLY A 247 7.67 -3.40 -9.25
N LEU A 248 7.36 -4.30 -8.30
CA LEU A 248 7.52 -5.75 -8.43
C LEU A 248 6.77 -6.28 -9.66
N LYS A 249 5.47 -5.96 -9.76
CA LYS A 249 4.63 -6.36 -10.90
C LYS A 249 5.24 -5.90 -12.22
N THR A 250 5.57 -4.61 -12.32
CA THR A 250 6.12 -4.02 -13.55
C THR A 250 7.42 -4.72 -13.94
N LEU A 251 8.32 -4.93 -12.98
CA LEU A 251 9.60 -5.59 -13.22
C LEU A 251 9.42 -7.03 -13.69
N VAL A 252 8.56 -7.81 -13.03
CA VAL A 252 8.36 -9.22 -13.35
C VAL A 252 7.68 -9.42 -14.71
N GLU A 253 6.71 -8.57 -15.04
CA GLU A 253 5.93 -8.66 -16.29
C GLU A 253 6.69 -8.12 -17.51
N THR A 254 7.49 -7.07 -17.33
CA THR A 254 8.14 -6.37 -18.46
C THR A 254 9.65 -6.58 -18.53
N GLY A 255 10.27 -7.10 -17.47
CA GLY A 255 11.73 -7.14 -17.32
C GLY A 255 12.39 -5.80 -16.98
N SER A 256 11.61 -4.71 -16.92
CA SER A 256 12.09 -3.34 -16.69
C SER A 256 11.48 -2.75 -15.42
N PRO A 257 12.24 -1.98 -14.61
CA PRO A 257 11.71 -1.38 -13.40
C PRO A 257 10.71 -0.27 -13.71
N LEU A 258 9.81 -0.02 -12.77
CA LEU A 258 8.92 1.13 -12.82
C LEU A 258 9.78 2.41 -12.78
N LYS A 259 9.70 3.24 -13.84
CA LYS A 259 10.46 4.48 -13.90
C LYS A 259 9.93 5.47 -12.86
N THR A 260 10.80 5.89 -11.94
CA THR A 260 10.56 7.02 -11.05
C THR A 260 11.71 8.02 -11.11
N GLU A 261 11.39 9.30 -10.94
CA GLU A 261 12.35 10.41 -11.02
C GLU A 261 13.47 10.39 -9.94
N LYS A 262 13.50 9.40 -9.04
CA LYS A 262 14.52 9.25 -7.99
C LYS A 262 15.61 8.23 -8.33
N ALA A 263 16.15 8.28 -9.54
CA ALA A 263 17.40 7.59 -9.90
C ALA A 263 18.27 8.55 -10.71
N ALA A 264 18.60 9.68 -10.08
CA ALA A 264 19.62 10.62 -10.55
C ALA A 264 20.10 11.43 -9.35
N VAL A 265 20.93 10.82 -8.51
CA VAL A 265 22.15 11.41 -7.94
C VAL A 265 23.15 10.29 -7.79
#